data_AF-A0A3D5HR47-F1
#
_entry.id   AF-A0A3D5HR47-F1
#
_cell.length_a   1.000
_cell.length_b   1.000
_cell.length_c   1.000
_cell.angle_alpha   90.00
_cell.angle_beta   90.00
_cell.angle_gamma   90.00
#
_symmetry.space_group_name_H-M   'P 1'
#
loop_
_entity.id
_entity.type
_entity.pdbx_description
1 polymer ?
#
loop_
_entity_poly.entity_id
_entity_poly.type
_entity_poly.pdbx_seq_one_letter_code
_entity_poly.pdbx_strand_id
1 'polypeptide(L)'
;MANHVHFTIHIEGIEDDQFNECVKTEKRTIKDWSDNDMEITELVELEHQPFMSRVEKRLDKDGELENSYDWYCDNVGAKWCHIDEMQDGYIAGYSAWRQPHELVINIMEFYANKYSTEVNASMTYEDEFRNFMGKQYYGTVEDDDGWMAWEGDYNETDADELMASFNELYPSIDTESEDFDYYGEYEVEGEKIYPNEVLDEIADRFWEDC
;
A
#
# COMPACT_ATOMS: atom_id res chain seq x y z
N MET A 1 17.32 -8.32 -0.58
CA MET A 1 15.90 -8.69 -0.68
C MET A 1 15.14 -7.53 -0.07
N ALA A 2 14.08 -7.05 -0.69
CA ALA A 2 13.22 -6.00 -0.12
C ALA A 2 11.95 -6.69 0.35
N ASN A 3 11.49 -6.39 1.57
CA ASN A 3 10.19 -6.87 2.04
C ASN A 3 9.09 -6.19 1.23
N HIS A 4 7.99 -6.92 1.03
CA HIS A 4 6.80 -6.39 0.40
C HIS A 4 5.90 -5.76 1.44
N VAL A 5 5.46 -4.54 1.16
CA VAL A 5 4.41 -3.85 1.90
C VAL A 5 3.18 -3.86 1.00
N HIS A 6 2.20 -4.67 1.36
CA HIS A 6 0.91 -4.73 0.69
C HIS A 6 0.08 -3.52 1.11
N PHE A 7 -0.65 -2.93 0.17
CA PHE A 7 -1.50 -1.78 0.48
C PHE A 7 -2.78 -1.79 -0.34
N THR A 8 -3.83 -1.18 0.20
CA THR A 8 -5.00 -0.75 -0.55
C THR A 8 -5.25 0.73 -0.33
N ILE A 9 -5.64 1.45 -1.38
CA ILE A 9 -5.99 2.87 -1.35
C ILE A 9 -7.44 3.00 -1.80
N HIS A 10 -8.21 3.76 -1.04
CA HIS A 10 -9.57 4.16 -1.39
C HIS A 10 -9.59 5.68 -1.61
N ILE A 11 -10.07 6.12 -2.76
CA ILE A 11 -10.19 7.51 -3.16
C ILE A 11 -11.68 7.89 -3.17
N GLU A 12 -12.02 8.99 -2.50
CA GLU A 12 -13.37 9.52 -2.41
C GLU A 12 -13.43 10.98 -2.88
N GLY A 13 -14.62 11.46 -3.25
CA GLY A 13 -14.84 12.84 -3.71
C GLY A 13 -14.90 13.02 -5.23
N ILE A 14 -14.78 11.92 -5.99
CA ILE A 14 -15.00 11.85 -7.44
C ILE A 14 -15.85 10.62 -7.77
N GLU A 15 -16.48 10.64 -8.94
CA GLU A 15 -17.26 9.50 -9.46
C GLU A 15 -16.35 8.43 -10.09
N ASP A 16 -16.80 7.17 -10.10
CA ASP A 16 -16.04 6.04 -10.68
C ASP A 16 -15.63 6.28 -12.15
N ASP A 17 -16.54 6.86 -12.95
CA ASP A 17 -16.26 7.20 -14.35
C ASP A 17 -15.14 8.25 -14.47
N GLN A 18 -15.07 9.21 -13.53
CA GLN A 18 -14.02 10.23 -13.47
C GLN A 18 -12.67 9.62 -13.11
N PHE A 19 -12.66 8.65 -12.19
CA PHE A 19 -11.45 7.89 -11.86
C PHE A 19 -10.98 7.07 -13.07
N ASN A 20 -11.86 6.23 -13.61
CA ASN A 20 -11.52 5.28 -14.66
C ASN A 20 -11.05 5.94 -15.97
N GLU A 21 -11.62 7.08 -16.36
CA GLU A 21 -11.18 7.78 -17.59
C GLU A 21 -9.73 8.29 -17.52
N CYS A 22 -9.18 8.38 -16.31
CA CYS A 22 -7.82 8.84 -16.06
C CYS A 22 -6.81 7.70 -15.88
N VAL A 23 -7.27 6.46 -15.74
CA VAL A 23 -6.39 5.30 -15.60
C VAL A 23 -5.92 4.87 -16.98
N LYS A 24 -4.60 4.80 -17.17
CA LYS A 24 -4.00 4.42 -18.45
C LYS A 24 -3.62 2.94 -18.45
N THR A 25 -4.06 2.26 -19.49
CA THR A 25 -3.73 0.86 -19.77
C THR A 25 -3.06 0.72 -21.13
N GLU A 26 -2.35 -0.38 -21.34
CA GLU A 26 -1.80 -0.78 -22.62
C GLU A 26 -2.08 -2.24 -22.94
N LYS A 27 -2.11 -2.55 -24.24
CA LYS A 27 -2.23 -3.92 -24.71
C LYS A 27 -0.85 -4.51 -24.89
N ARG A 28 -0.60 -5.66 -24.24
CA ARG A 28 0.62 -6.44 -24.43
C ARG A 28 0.30 -7.83 -24.96
N THR A 29 1.20 -8.36 -25.76
CA THR A 29 1.15 -9.74 -26.21
C THR A 29 2.06 -10.56 -25.31
N ILE A 30 1.48 -11.47 -24.54
CA ILE A 30 2.22 -12.42 -23.71
C ILE A 30 2.07 -13.83 -24.26
N LYS A 31 2.89 -14.76 -23.77
CA LYS A 31 2.74 -16.19 -24.04
C LYS A 31 1.83 -16.83 -23.02
N ASP A 32 0.82 -17.57 -23.47
CA ASP A 32 0.02 -18.42 -22.60
C ASP A 32 0.81 -19.65 -22.12
N TRP A 33 0.20 -20.47 -21.25
CA TRP A 33 0.79 -21.72 -20.75
C TRP A 33 1.11 -22.77 -21.84
N SER A 34 0.61 -22.56 -23.06
CA SER A 34 0.82 -23.40 -24.25
C SER A 34 1.69 -22.71 -25.32
N ASP A 35 2.39 -21.62 -24.97
CA ASP A 35 3.27 -20.83 -25.85
C ASP A 35 2.57 -20.13 -27.04
N ASN A 36 1.25 -19.97 -26.97
CA ASN A 36 0.49 -19.17 -27.92
C ASN A 36 0.50 -17.69 -27.51
N ASP A 37 0.46 -16.82 -28.51
CA ASP A 37 0.31 -15.39 -28.28
C ASP A 37 -1.10 -15.10 -27.77
N MET A 38 -1.18 -14.43 -26.62
CA MET A 38 -2.42 -13.89 -26.07
C MET A 38 -2.27 -12.40 -25.80
N GLU A 39 -3.29 -11.62 -26.18
CA GLU A 39 -3.36 -10.21 -25.85
C GLU A 39 -3.96 -10.02 -24.46
N ILE A 40 -3.25 -9.30 -23.61
CA ILE A 40 -3.73 -8.83 -22.30
C ILE A 40 -3.77 -7.31 -22.29
N THR A 41 -4.62 -6.76 -21.44
CA THR A 41 -4.64 -5.33 -21.13
C THR A 41 -4.11 -5.17 -19.73
N GLU A 42 -3.04 -4.40 -19.57
CA GLU A 42 -2.37 -4.16 -18.30
C GLU A 42 -2.30 -2.66 -18.02
N LEU A 43 -2.13 -2.29 -16.76
CA LEU A 43 -1.80 -0.91 -16.39
C LEU A 43 -0.45 -0.55 -17.00
N VAL A 44 -0.30 0.71 -17.44
CA VAL A 44 1.05 1.21 -17.75
C VAL A 44 1.83 1.42 -16.45
N GLU A 45 3.15 1.39 -16.54
CA GLU A 45 4.06 1.72 -15.44
C GLU A 45 3.69 3.06 -14.79
N LEU A 46 3.95 3.17 -13.48
CA LEU A 46 3.49 4.31 -12.66
C LEU A 46 3.95 5.66 -13.23
N GLU A 47 5.22 5.77 -13.65
CA GLU A 47 5.77 6.98 -14.27
C GLU A 47 5.03 7.41 -15.55
N HIS A 48 4.26 6.53 -16.17
CA HIS A 48 3.48 6.81 -17.38
C HIS A 48 2.00 7.07 -17.12
N GLN A 49 1.54 6.95 -15.87
CA GLN A 49 0.18 7.25 -15.48
C GLN A 49 -0.10 8.76 -15.49
N PRO A 50 -1.33 9.22 -15.81
CA PRO A 50 -1.66 10.64 -15.87
C PRO A 50 -1.48 11.40 -14.55
N PHE A 51 -1.73 10.76 -13.42
CA PHE A 51 -1.52 11.37 -12.09
C PHE A 51 -0.04 11.60 -11.75
N MET A 52 0.90 10.93 -12.43
CA MET A 52 2.34 11.19 -12.31
C MET A 52 2.84 12.25 -13.31
N SER A 53 1.95 12.98 -13.99
CA SER A 53 2.33 13.95 -15.02
C SER A 53 2.93 15.25 -14.46
N ARG A 54 2.64 15.59 -13.20
CA ARG A 54 3.16 16.79 -12.52
C ARG A 54 4.57 16.62 -11.98
N VAL A 55 4.99 15.38 -11.80
CA VAL A 55 6.31 15.02 -11.28
C VAL A 55 7.37 15.13 -12.38
N GLU A 56 8.51 15.76 -12.08
CA GLU A 56 9.66 15.79 -13.00
C GLU A 56 10.20 14.37 -13.19
N LYS A 57 10.34 13.94 -14.45
CA LYS A 57 10.92 12.65 -14.82
C LYS A 57 11.77 12.78 -16.06
N ARG A 58 12.83 11.98 -16.12
CA ARG A 58 13.71 11.86 -17.29
C ARG A 58 13.63 10.44 -17.79
N LEU A 59 13.31 10.30 -19.07
CA LEU A 59 13.26 9.01 -19.73
C LEU A 59 14.45 8.91 -20.67
N ASP A 60 15.06 7.74 -20.71
CA ASP A 60 16.12 7.46 -21.66
C ASP A 60 15.55 7.28 -23.07
N LYS A 61 16.43 6.94 -24.03
CA LYS A 61 16.05 6.75 -25.43
C LYS A 61 15.06 5.60 -25.67
N ASP A 62 15.00 4.64 -24.75
CA ASP A 62 14.19 3.43 -24.83
C ASP A 62 12.85 3.64 -24.08
N GLY A 63 12.67 4.80 -23.42
CA GLY A 63 11.46 5.16 -22.69
C GLY A 63 11.53 4.82 -21.21
N GLU A 64 12.66 4.30 -20.74
CA GLU A 64 12.86 3.85 -19.36
C GLU A 64 13.23 5.01 -18.45
N LEU A 65 12.80 4.94 -17.19
CA LEU A 65 13.05 5.99 -16.20
C LEU A 65 14.54 6.07 -15.83
N GLU A 66 15.17 7.21 -16.13
CA GLU A 66 16.52 7.51 -15.65
C GLU A 66 16.49 7.75 -14.14
N ASN A 67 17.47 7.19 -13.43
CA ASN A 67 17.58 7.28 -11.97
C ASN A 67 16.32 6.79 -11.24
N SER A 68 15.73 5.69 -11.74
CA SER A 68 14.47 5.13 -11.23
C SER A 68 14.46 4.94 -9.72
N TYR A 69 15.56 4.49 -9.11
CA TYR A 69 15.64 4.31 -7.66
C TYR A 69 15.32 5.57 -6.85
N ASP A 70 15.99 6.69 -7.14
CA ASP A 70 15.74 7.94 -6.41
C ASP A 70 14.35 8.49 -6.77
N TRP A 71 13.98 8.40 -8.05
CA TRP A 71 12.67 8.89 -8.49
C TRP A 71 11.50 8.19 -7.80
N TYR A 72 11.57 6.86 -7.67
CA TYR A 72 10.55 6.08 -6.95
C TYR A 72 10.53 6.44 -5.46
N CYS A 73 11.71 6.53 -4.82
CA CYS A 73 11.78 6.96 -3.42
C CYS A 73 11.14 8.34 -3.20
N ASP A 74 11.42 9.29 -4.09
CA ASP A 74 11.01 10.69 -3.94
C ASP A 74 9.56 10.98 -4.35
N ASN A 75 9.00 10.19 -5.29
CA ASN A 75 7.71 10.52 -5.91
C ASN A 75 6.63 9.45 -5.73
N VAL A 76 7.03 8.23 -5.39
CA VAL A 76 6.09 7.14 -5.08
C VAL A 76 6.13 6.85 -3.57
N GLY A 77 7.28 7.06 -2.93
CA GLY A 77 7.49 6.85 -1.50
C GLY A 77 8.18 5.55 -1.15
N ALA A 78 8.30 4.66 -2.12
CA ALA A 78 8.89 3.33 -1.98
C ALA A 78 9.98 3.13 -3.01
N LYS A 79 10.88 2.17 -2.80
CA LYS A 79 11.97 1.88 -3.74
C LYS A 79 11.47 1.44 -5.13
N TRP A 80 10.35 0.72 -5.13
CA TRP A 80 9.56 0.34 -6.28
C TRP A 80 8.14 0.08 -5.79
N CYS A 81 7.16 0.14 -6.69
CA CYS A 81 5.76 -0.09 -6.37
C CYS A 81 5.08 -0.75 -7.57
N HIS A 82 4.29 -1.78 -7.32
CA HIS A 82 3.51 -2.47 -8.32
C HIS A 82 2.02 -2.35 -7.96
N ILE A 83 1.19 -2.09 -8.97
CA ILE A 83 -0.25 -1.98 -8.83
C ILE A 83 -0.90 -3.18 -9.49
N ASP A 84 -1.62 -3.98 -8.70
CA ASP A 84 -2.34 -5.16 -9.15
C ASP A 84 -3.74 -4.79 -9.67
N GLU A 85 -4.38 -3.82 -9.02
CA GLU A 85 -5.75 -3.37 -9.35
C GLU A 85 -5.85 -1.84 -9.22
N MET A 86 -6.51 -1.20 -10.18
CA MET A 86 -6.76 0.24 -10.17
C MET A 86 -8.02 0.57 -10.95
N GLN A 87 -9.14 0.69 -10.25
CA GLN A 87 -10.46 0.90 -10.83
C GLN A 87 -11.43 1.45 -9.77
N ASP A 88 -12.40 2.28 -10.18
CA ASP A 88 -13.54 2.70 -9.34
C ASP A 88 -13.12 3.29 -7.97
N GLY A 89 -12.07 4.14 -7.97
CA GLY A 89 -11.54 4.75 -6.75
C GLY A 89 -10.77 3.79 -5.83
N TYR A 90 -10.64 2.52 -6.22
CA TYR A 90 -9.89 1.49 -5.49
C TYR A 90 -8.56 1.19 -6.17
N ILE A 91 -7.51 1.07 -5.37
CA ILE A 91 -6.16 0.72 -5.81
C ILE A 91 -5.61 -0.33 -4.85
N ALA A 92 -5.06 -1.42 -5.39
CA ALA A 92 -4.37 -2.42 -4.59
C ALA A 92 -3.02 -2.77 -5.22
N GLY A 93 -2.03 -3.04 -4.37
CA GLY A 93 -0.71 -3.39 -4.84
C GLY A 93 0.26 -3.70 -3.71
N TYR A 94 1.54 -3.70 -4.07
CA TYR A 94 2.62 -3.90 -3.11
C TYR A 94 3.85 -3.08 -3.50
N SER A 95 4.63 -2.72 -2.49
CA SER A 95 5.75 -1.81 -2.61
C SER A 95 6.94 -2.28 -1.79
N ALA A 96 8.13 -1.80 -2.12
CA ALA A 96 9.33 -2.13 -1.35
C ALA A 96 9.56 -1.16 -0.20
N TRP A 97 9.82 -1.75 0.97
CA TRP A 97 10.31 -1.12 2.21
C TRP A 97 9.32 -0.25 2.97
N ARG A 98 8.37 0.40 2.29
CA ARG A 98 7.34 1.22 2.92
C ARG A 98 6.17 1.44 1.99
N GLN A 99 5.04 1.82 2.58
CA GLN A 99 3.81 2.19 1.89
C GLN A 99 4.02 3.40 0.93
N PRO A 100 3.35 3.43 -0.23
CA PRO A 100 3.61 4.42 -1.28
C PRO A 100 2.89 5.76 -1.01
N HIS A 101 3.37 6.48 0.00
CA HIS A 101 2.72 7.69 0.49
C HIS A 101 2.64 8.80 -0.57
N GLU A 102 3.75 9.12 -1.22
CA GLU A 102 3.85 10.17 -2.23
C GLU A 102 3.01 9.85 -3.49
N LEU A 103 2.77 8.56 -3.77
CA LEU A 103 1.83 8.14 -4.80
C LEU A 103 0.40 8.60 -4.49
N VAL A 104 -0.06 8.42 -3.24
CA VAL A 104 -1.42 8.84 -2.82
C VAL A 104 -1.60 10.34 -2.99
N ILE A 105 -0.61 11.13 -2.55
CA ILE A 105 -0.58 12.59 -2.70
C ILE A 105 -0.71 13.00 -4.18
N ASN A 106 0.11 12.40 -5.06
CA ASN A 106 0.07 12.68 -6.50
C ASN A 106 -1.30 12.34 -7.14
N ILE A 107 -1.91 11.23 -6.75
CA ILE A 107 -3.24 10.81 -7.22
C ILE A 107 -4.31 11.82 -6.79
N MET A 108 -4.34 12.15 -5.50
CA MET A 108 -5.35 13.05 -4.93
C MET A 108 -5.28 14.44 -5.54
N GLU A 109 -4.08 15.01 -5.62
CA GLU A 109 -3.89 16.32 -6.22
C GLU A 109 -4.29 16.35 -7.69
N PHE A 110 -3.94 15.31 -8.45
CA PHE A 110 -4.31 15.21 -9.85
C PHE A 110 -5.83 15.27 -10.04
N TYR A 111 -6.57 14.46 -9.28
CA TYR A 111 -8.02 14.41 -9.38
C TYR A 111 -8.70 15.69 -8.86
N ALA A 112 -8.25 16.20 -7.72
CA ALA A 112 -8.79 17.41 -7.13
C ALA A 112 -8.62 18.62 -8.07
N ASN A 113 -7.44 18.78 -8.68
CA ASN A 113 -7.21 19.85 -9.65
C ASN A 113 -7.97 19.62 -10.96
N LYS A 114 -8.03 18.40 -11.48
CA LYS A 114 -8.70 18.09 -12.76
C LYS A 114 -10.20 18.36 -12.69
N TYR A 115 -10.85 18.03 -11.57
CA TYR A 115 -12.29 18.16 -11.41
C TYR A 115 -12.71 19.33 -10.51
N SER A 116 -11.75 20.08 -9.99
CA SER A 116 -11.98 21.24 -9.10
C SER A 116 -12.90 20.86 -7.93
N THR A 117 -12.53 19.80 -7.22
CA THR A 117 -13.31 19.21 -6.12
C THR A 117 -12.40 18.73 -5.01
N GLU A 118 -12.95 18.68 -3.79
CA GLU A 118 -12.28 18.05 -2.66
C GLU A 118 -12.24 16.54 -2.88
N VAL A 119 -11.04 15.98 -2.75
CA VAL A 119 -10.73 14.55 -2.81
C VAL A 119 -10.14 14.14 -1.47
N ASN A 120 -10.58 12.99 -0.95
CA ASN A 120 -10.05 12.38 0.25
C ASN A 120 -9.54 10.97 -0.07
N ALA A 121 -8.64 10.47 0.75
CA ALA A 121 -8.19 9.08 0.62
C ALA A 121 -7.95 8.41 1.97
N SER A 122 -8.01 7.09 1.96
CA SER A 122 -7.46 6.26 3.02
C SER A 122 -6.61 5.16 2.42
N MET A 123 -5.51 4.82 3.09
CA MET A 123 -4.64 3.72 2.68
C MET A 123 -4.41 2.77 3.85
N THR A 124 -4.72 1.49 3.69
CA THR A 124 -4.24 0.43 4.59
C THR A 124 -2.94 -0.13 4.05
N TYR A 125 -2.04 -0.56 4.94
CA TYR A 125 -0.78 -1.17 4.56
C TYR A 125 -0.29 -2.18 5.60
N GLU A 126 0.36 -3.24 5.14
CA GLU A 126 0.93 -4.31 5.98
C GLU A 126 2.24 -4.81 5.37
N ASP A 127 3.32 -4.78 6.16
CA ASP A 127 4.60 -5.42 5.80
C ASP A 127 4.48 -6.95 5.90
N GLU A 128 5.13 -7.68 4.97
CA GLU A 128 5.11 -9.14 4.87
C GLU A 128 5.45 -9.87 6.20
N PHE A 129 6.27 -9.27 7.05
CA PHE A 129 6.63 -9.83 8.37
C PHE A 129 6.00 -9.07 9.54
N ARG A 130 5.00 -8.23 9.27
CA ARG A 130 4.34 -7.33 10.24
C ARG A 130 5.33 -6.51 11.08
N ASN A 131 6.43 -6.08 10.44
CA ASN A 131 7.32 -5.10 11.08
C ASN A 131 6.57 -3.79 11.36
N PHE A 132 5.57 -3.47 10.53
CA PHE A 132 4.60 -2.41 10.73
C PHE A 132 3.34 -2.71 9.92
N MET A 133 2.21 -2.20 10.39
CA MET A 133 0.93 -2.24 9.68
C MET A 133 0.07 -1.06 10.14
N GLY A 134 -0.71 -0.50 9.23
CA GLY A 134 -1.45 0.71 9.57
C GLY A 134 -2.48 1.15 8.56
N LYS A 135 -3.21 2.20 8.96
CA LYS A 135 -4.19 2.91 8.14
C LYS A 135 -3.91 4.41 8.25
N GLN A 136 -3.69 5.04 7.09
CA GLN A 136 -3.38 6.45 6.96
C GLN A 136 -4.52 7.16 6.23
N TYR A 137 -4.92 8.33 6.73
CA TYR A 137 -5.90 9.20 6.08
C TYR A 137 -5.21 10.37 5.38
N TYR A 138 -5.90 10.89 4.36
CA TYR A 138 -5.44 12.00 3.54
C TYR A 138 -6.61 12.88 3.16
N GLY A 139 -6.35 14.17 2.96
CA GLY A 139 -7.32 15.10 2.41
C GLY A 139 -6.70 16.03 1.37
N THR A 140 -7.55 16.83 0.74
CA THR A 140 -7.12 17.94 -0.11
C THR A 140 -7.69 19.26 0.40
N VAL A 141 -7.04 20.36 0.04
CA VAL A 141 -7.51 21.71 0.36
C VAL A 141 -7.23 22.62 -0.83
N GLU A 142 -8.15 23.54 -1.13
CA GLU A 142 -7.99 24.54 -2.17
C GLU A 142 -7.27 25.79 -1.60
N ASP A 143 -6.23 26.23 -2.30
CA ASP A 143 -5.53 27.49 -2.08
C ASP A 143 -5.45 28.34 -3.37
N ASP A 144 -4.70 29.45 -3.33
CA ASP A 144 -4.57 30.37 -4.46
C ASP A 144 -3.86 29.73 -5.69
N ASP A 145 -3.09 28.65 -5.50
CA ASP A 145 -2.31 27.95 -6.51
C ASP A 145 -2.98 26.65 -7.01
N GLY A 146 -4.05 26.20 -6.35
CA GLY A 146 -4.88 25.08 -6.77
C GLY A 146 -5.29 24.17 -5.61
N TRP A 147 -5.58 22.90 -5.91
CA TRP A 147 -5.83 21.89 -4.89
C TRP A 147 -4.52 21.22 -4.48
N MET A 148 -4.25 21.18 -3.17
CA MET A 148 -3.06 20.57 -2.57
C MET A 148 -3.48 19.44 -1.63
N ALA A 149 -2.77 18.32 -1.65
CA ALA A 149 -3.04 17.21 -0.74
C ALA A 149 -2.26 17.36 0.58
N TRP A 150 -2.81 16.80 1.65
CA TRP A 150 -2.23 16.79 2.99
C TRP A 150 -2.43 15.45 3.67
N GLU A 151 -1.49 15.11 4.55
CA GLU A 151 -1.51 13.89 5.37
C GLU A 151 -2.35 14.12 6.62
N GLY A 152 -3.31 13.24 6.85
CA GLY A 152 -4.17 13.28 8.04
C GLY A 152 -3.71 12.35 9.15
N ASP A 153 -4.67 12.01 10.00
CA ASP A 153 -4.44 11.08 11.10
C ASP A 153 -4.06 9.69 10.58
N TYR A 154 -3.41 8.91 11.43
CA TYR A 154 -3.06 7.53 11.15
C TYR A 154 -3.14 6.69 12.42
N ASN A 155 -3.46 5.41 12.21
CA ASN A 155 -3.33 4.37 13.22
C ASN A 155 -2.31 3.37 12.69
N GLU A 156 -1.26 3.10 13.46
CA GLU A 156 -0.20 2.16 13.10
C GLU A 156 0.15 1.34 14.33
N THR A 157 0.51 0.08 14.10
CA THR A 157 1.12 -0.79 15.09
C THR A 157 2.29 -1.54 14.46
N ASP A 158 3.12 -2.15 15.30
CA ASP A 158 4.32 -2.86 14.89
C ASP A 158 4.45 -4.23 15.58
N ALA A 159 5.47 -4.99 15.18
CA ALA A 159 5.72 -6.31 15.73
C ALA A 159 5.91 -6.29 17.26
N ASP A 160 6.50 -5.23 17.82
CA ASP A 160 6.78 -5.13 19.25
C ASP A 160 5.47 -4.90 20.04
N GLU A 161 4.58 -4.04 19.53
CA GLU A 161 3.26 -3.79 20.13
C GLU A 161 2.31 -5.00 20.04
N LEU A 162 2.34 -5.72 18.91
CA LEU A 162 1.60 -6.97 18.74
C LEU A 162 2.09 -8.03 19.75
N MET A 163 3.40 -8.17 19.90
CA MET A 163 4.01 -9.07 20.87
C MET A 163 3.73 -8.65 22.32
N ALA A 164 3.72 -7.35 22.62
CA ALA A 164 3.35 -6.85 23.95
C ALA A 164 1.89 -7.23 24.29
N SER A 165 0.98 -7.11 23.34
CA SER A 165 -0.43 -7.53 23.48
C SER A 165 -0.54 -9.04 23.70
N PHE A 166 0.24 -9.84 22.96
CA PHE A 166 0.32 -11.29 23.18
C PHE A 166 0.79 -11.63 24.61
N ASN A 167 1.85 -10.97 25.07
CA ASN A 167 2.41 -11.18 26.41
C ASN A 167 1.45 -10.77 27.54
N GLU A 168 0.60 -9.76 27.32
CA GLU A 168 -0.44 -9.38 28.26
C GLU A 168 -1.55 -10.44 28.34
N LEU A 169 -1.94 -11.03 27.21
CA LEU A 169 -2.94 -12.10 27.15
C LEU A 169 -2.42 -13.42 27.74
N TYR A 170 -1.15 -13.75 27.50
CA TYR A 170 -0.55 -15.03 27.87
C TYR A 170 0.77 -14.84 28.66
N PRO A 171 0.73 -14.25 29.87
CA PRO A 171 1.94 -13.92 30.64
C PRO A 171 2.73 -15.15 31.13
N SER A 172 2.17 -16.35 31.02
CA SER A 172 2.85 -17.61 31.35
C SER A 172 3.73 -18.16 30.22
N ILE A 173 3.58 -17.64 28.99
CA ILE A 173 4.41 -18.01 27.85
C ILE A 173 5.62 -17.08 27.84
N ASP A 174 6.82 -17.64 28.06
CA ASP A 174 8.08 -16.89 28.04
C ASP A 174 8.54 -16.67 26.59
N THR A 175 8.16 -15.53 26.02
CA THR A 175 8.51 -15.13 24.64
C THR A 175 9.94 -14.61 24.51
N GLU A 176 10.64 -14.38 25.63
CA GLU A 176 12.06 -13.99 25.62
C GLU A 176 13.01 -15.21 25.61
N SER A 177 12.46 -16.42 25.79
CA SER A 177 13.22 -17.67 25.75
C SER A 177 13.82 -17.93 24.37
N GLU A 178 15.08 -18.38 24.32
CA GLU A 178 15.72 -18.84 23.07
C GLU A 178 15.02 -20.06 22.45
N ASP A 179 14.25 -20.81 23.25
CA ASP A 179 13.47 -21.97 22.83
C ASP A 179 12.03 -21.59 22.39
N PHE A 180 11.68 -20.30 22.38
CA PHE A 180 10.35 -19.84 21.94
C PHE A 180 10.16 -20.10 20.43
N ASP A 181 9.17 -20.91 20.12
CA ASP A 181 8.71 -21.20 18.76
C ASP A 181 7.36 -20.52 18.51
N TYR A 182 7.31 -19.61 17.54
CA TYR A 182 6.09 -18.93 17.09
C TYR A 182 5.04 -19.91 16.55
N TYR A 183 5.46 -21.05 16.01
CA TYR A 183 4.58 -22.09 15.49
C TYR A 183 4.42 -23.28 16.46
N GLY A 184 4.95 -23.13 17.69
CA GLY A 184 4.86 -24.12 18.75
C GLY A 184 3.46 -24.18 19.40
N GLU A 185 3.19 -25.29 20.09
CA GLU A 185 1.99 -25.47 20.90
C GLU A 185 2.32 -25.21 22.38
N TYR A 186 1.59 -24.30 23.02
CA TYR A 186 1.74 -24.00 24.45
C TYR A 186 0.42 -24.30 25.18
N GLU A 187 0.49 -24.96 26.33
CA GLU A 187 -0.69 -25.25 27.15
C GLU A 187 -0.81 -24.20 28.26
N VAL A 188 -1.89 -23.40 28.22
CA VAL A 188 -2.21 -22.38 29.23
C VAL A 188 -3.60 -22.69 29.79
N GLU A 189 -3.70 -22.92 31.10
CA GLU A 189 -4.97 -23.25 31.79
C GLU A 189 -5.76 -24.43 31.20
N GLY A 190 -5.09 -25.35 30.49
CA GLY A 190 -5.71 -26.51 29.83
C GLY A 190 -6.20 -26.23 28.40
N GLU A 191 -5.97 -25.02 27.88
CA GLU A 191 -6.20 -24.64 26.49
C GLU A 191 -4.87 -24.64 25.71
N LYS A 192 -4.96 -24.97 24.42
CA LYS A 192 -3.82 -24.99 23.51
C LYS A 192 -3.74 -23.65 22.80
N ILE A 193 -2.59 -22.99 22.92
CA ILE A 193 -2.30 -21.68 22.36
C ILE A 193 -1.21 -21.84 21.30
N TYR A 194 -1.46 -21.29 20.12
CA TYR A 194 -0.51 -21.18 19.01
C TYR A 194 -0.17 -19.71 18.81
N PRO A 195 1.05 -19.25 19.16
CA PRO A 195 1.37 -17.82 19.18
C PRO A 195 1.14 -17.12 17.85
N ASN A 196 1.49 -17.76 16.73
CA ASN A 196 1.26 -17.20 15.40
C ASN A 196 -0.23 -16.94 15.13
N GLU A 197 -1.12 -17.86 15.50
CA GLU A 197 -2.57 -17.71 15.29
C GLU A 197 -3.15 -16.61 16.18
N VAL A 198 -2.68 -16.52 17.43
CA VAL A 198 -3.10 -15.43 18.33
C VAL A 198 -2.59 -14.08 17.84
N LEU A 199 -1.38 -14.00 17.31
CA LEU A 199 -0.84 -12.77 16.72
C LEU A 199 -1.63 -12.35 15.47
N ASP A 200 -2.08 -13.31 14.65
CA ASP A 200 -3.04 -13.05 13.56
C ASP A 200 -4.34 -12.45 14.12
N GLU A 201 -4.91 -13.02 15.20
CA GLU A 201 -6.11 -12.49 15.84
C GLU A 201 -5.92 -11.11 16.51
N ILE A 202 -4.71 -10.80 16.99
CA ILE A 202 -4.38 -9.45 17.50
C ILE A 202 -4.33 -8.46 16.33
N ALA A 203 -3.68 -8.83 15.22
CA ALA A 203 -3.61 -8.01 14.01
C ALA A 203 -5.00 -7.78 13.40
N ASP A 204 -5.87 -8.78 13.37
CA ASP A 204 -7.26 -8.63 12.91
C ASP A 204 -8.04 -7.64 13.78
N ARG A 205 -7.87 -7.70 15.11
CA ARG A 205 -8.50 -6.73 16.02
C ARG A 205 -8.01 -5.31 15.79
N PHE A 206 -6.73 -5.11 15.49
CA PHE A 206 -6.22 -3.80 15.10
C PHE A 206 -6.98 -3.23 13.90
N TRP A 207 -7.29 -4.06 12.88
CA TRP A 207 -8.08 -3.62 11.73
C TRP A 207 -9.54 -3.31 12.06
N GLU A 208 -10.14 -4.03 13.01
CA GLU A 208 -11.52 -3.76 13.46
C GLU A 208 -11.64 -2.42 14.20
N ASP A 209 -10.58 -1.98 14.85
CA ASP A 209 -10.51 -0.73 15.60
C ASP A 209 -10.13 0.50 14.74
N CYS A 210 -9.75 0.29 13.47
CA CYS A 210 -9.21 1.31 12.56
C CYS A 210 -10.22 1.93 11.56
#